data_AF-A0A4C1X7K5-F1
#
_entry.id   AF-A0A4C1X7K5-F1
#
_cell.length_a   1.000
_cell.length_b   1.000
_cell.length_c   1.000
_cell.angle_alpha   90.00
_cell.angle_beta   90.00
_cell.angle_gamma   90.00
#
_symmetry.space_group_name_H-M   'P 1'
#
loop_
_entity.id
_entity.type
_entity.pdbx_description
1 polymer ?
#
loop_
_entity_poly.entity_id
_entity_poly.type
_entity_poly.pdbx_seq_one_letter_code
_entity_poly.pdbx_strand_id
1 'polypeptide(L)'
;MVRSASQRKRIQAQQNIALRMIAGAGRYVLIDVIARDLCIETVEEFIQRIARRMFDIADQGPYEFLQNITPMQERSPSGRPLPRELLRTPPPKN
;
A
#
# COMPACT_ATOMS: atom_id res chain seq x y z
N MET A 1 -6.93 23.70 -0.94
CA MET A 1 -8.23 23.93 -0.25
C MET A 1 -8.65 22.61 0.40
N VAL A 2 -8.62 22.49 1.73
CA VAL A 2 -8.96 21.22 2.42
C VAL A 2 -10.48 21.16 2.63
N ARG A 3 -11.14 20.13 2.08
CA ARG A 3 -12.59 19.93 2.25
C ARG A 3 -12.92 19.54 3.69
N SER A 4 -14.01 20.08 4.23
CA SER A 4 -14.48 19.71 5.57
C SER A 4 -14.90 18.22 5.61
N ALA A 5 -14.93 17.62 6.79
CA ALA A 5 -15.38 16.23 6.95
C ALA A 5 -16.82 16.03 6.43
N SER A 6 -17.70 17.01 6.65
CA SER A 6 -19.08 17.00 6.14
C SER A 6 -19.13 17.01 4.61
N GLN A 7 -18.33 17.85 3.96
CA GLN A 7 -18.25 17.90 2.50
C GLN A 7 -17.75 16.58 1.91
N ARG A 8 -16.73 15.96 2.52
CA ARG A 8 -16.21 14.66 2.07
C ARG A 8 -17.27 13.55 2.14
N LYS A 9 -18.01 13.47 3.24
CA LYS A 9 -19.11 12.49 3.39
C LYS A 9 -20.19 12.66 2.32
N ARG A 10 -20.60 13.90 2.03
CA ARG A 10 -21.58 14.19 0.98
C ARG A 10 -21.11 13.75 -0.40
N ILE A 11 -19.87 14.08 -0.76
CA ILE A 11 -19.28 13.67 -2.03
C ILE A 11 -19.20 12.15 -2.14
N GLN A 12 -18.76 11.47 -1.07
CA GLN A 12 -18.68 10.01 -1.05
C GLN A 12 -20.06 9.36 -1.23
N ALA A 13 -21.11 9.90 -0.60
CA ALA A 13 -22.48 9.40 -0.80
C ALA A 13 -22.95 9.56 -2.26
N GLN A 14 -22.66 10.70 -2.89
CA GLN A 14 -22.99 10.94 -4.30
C GLN A 14 -22.24 9.99 -5.25
N GLN A 15 -20.94 9.79 -5.01
CA GLN A 15 -20.13 8.84 -5.76
C GLN A 15 -20.66 7.40 -5.64
N ASN A 16 -21.05 6.98 -4.43
CA ASN A 16 -21.61 5.65 -4.20
C ASN A 16 -22.95 5.45 -4.92
N ILE A 17 -23.81 6.48 -4.99
CA ILE A 17 -25.07 6.41 -5.74
C ILE A 17 -24.77 6.29 -7.25
N ALA A 18 -23.89 7.13 -7.79
CA ALA A 18 -23.54 7.09 -9.20
C ALA A 18 -22.92 5.74 -9.61
N LEU A 19 -22.02 5.21 -8.79
CA LEU A 19 -21.38 3.92 -9.03
C LEU A 19 -22.42 2.78 -9.09
N ARG A 20 -23.42 2.80 -8.20
CA ARG A 20 -24.51 1.81 -8.21
C ARG A 20 -25.34 1.88 -9.49
N MET A 21 -25.63 3.09 -9.96
CA MET A 21 -26.37 3.30 -11.22
C MET A 21 -25.58 2.74 -12.41
N ILE A 22 -24.28 3.02 -12.47
CA ILE A 22 -23.40 2.56 -13.57
C ILE A 22 -23.26 1.03 -13.56
N ALA A 23 -23.04 0.44 -12.38
CA ALA A 23 -22.86 -1.00 -12.24
C ALA A 23 -24.17 -1.80 -12.29
N GLY A 24 -25.34 -1.14 -12.35
CA GLY A 24 -26.64 -1.80 -12.23
C GLY A 24 -26.85 -2.53 -10.89
N ALA A 25 -26.18 -2.08 -9.82
CA ALA A 25 -26.13 -2.79 -8.55
C ALA A 25 -27.22 -2.34 -7.56
N GLY A 26 -27.98 -3.31 -7.03
CA GLY A 26 -29.01 -3.04 -6.03
C GLY A 26 -28.47 -2.54 -4.68
N ARG A 27 -27.19 -2.78 -4.36
CA ARG A 27 -26.52 -2.40 -3.10
C ARG A 27 -25.17 -1.71 -3.36
N TYR A 28 -24.46 -1.35 -2.30
CA TYR A 28 -23.11 -0.77 -2.41
C TYR A 28 -22.18 -1.73 -3.16
N VAL A 29 -21.31 -1.17 -4.00
CA VAL A 29 -20.26 -1.92 -4.70
C VAL A 29 -19.03 -1.93 -3.81
N LEU A 30 -18.48 -3.12 -3.54
CA LEU A 30 -17.29 -3.26 -2.73
C LEU A 30 -16.04 -2.83 -3.53
N ILE A 31 -15.05 -2.26 -2.83
CA ILE A 31 -13.79 -1.81 -3.44
C ILE A 31 -13.02 -2.97 -4.09
N ASP A 32 -13.06 -4.17 -3.51
CA ASP A 32 -12.40 -5.36 -4.05
C ASP A 32 -13.03 -5.81 -5.38
N VAL A 33 -14.34 -5.69 -5.53
CA VAL A 33 -15.07 -5.94 -6.79
C VAL A 33 -14.67 -4.91 -7.85
N ILE A 34 -14.59 -3.62 -7.48
CA ILE A 34 -14.13 -2.56 -8.40
C ILE A 34 -12.72 -2.84 -8.89
N ALA A 35 -11.79 -3.16 -7.97
CA ALA A 35 -10.40 -3.45 -8.31
C ALA A 35 -10.30 -4.66 -9.25
N ARG A 36 -11.05 -5.72 -8.96
CA ARG A 36 -11.10 -6.94 -9.77
C ARG A 36 -11.66 -6.69 -11.17
N ASP A 37 -12.83 -6.08 -11.26
CA ASP A 37 -13.56 -5.93 -12.54
C ASP A 37 -12.87 -4.91 -13.45
N LEU A 38 -12.28 -3.85 -12.88
CA LEU A 38 -11.56 -2.84 -13.64
C LEU A 38 -10.07 -3.19 -13.82
N CYS A 39 -9.60 -4.31 -13.27
CA CYS A 39 -8.18 -4.69 -13.24
C CYS A 39 -7.30 -3.54 -12.71
N ILE A 40 -7.80 -2.79 -11.72
CA ILE A 40 -7.10 -1.69 -11.09
C ILE A 40 -6.29 -2.27 -9.93
N GLU A 41 -4.99 -2.01 -9.97
CA GLU A 41 -4.07 -2.33 -8.88
C GLU A 41 -4.57 -1.74 -7.55
N THR A 42 -4.65 -2.58 -6.53
CA THR A 42 -4.99 -2.13 -5.17
C THR A 42 -3.88 -1.25 -4.60
N VAL A 43 -4.18 -0.46 -3.57
CA VAL A 43 -3.16 0.38 -2.91
C VAL A 43 -2.00 -0.46 -2.37
N GLU A 44 -2.28 -1.66 -1.88
CA GLU A 44 -1.25 -2.57 -1.38
C GLU A 44 -0.35 -3.07 -2.51
N GLU A 45 -0.93 -3.55 -3.61
CA GLU A 45 -0.17 -3.98 -4.80
C GLU A 45 0.66 -2.84 -5.37
N PHE A 46 0.10 -1.62 -5.44
CA PHE A 46 0.81 -0.42 -5.88
C PHE A 46 2.02 -0.13 -5.02
N ILE A 47 1.85 -0.14 -3.69
CA ILE A 47 2.94 0.07 -2.73
C ILE A 47 4.00 -1.04 -2.88
N GLN A 48 3.57 -2.29 -3.02
CA GLN A 48 4.49 -3.41 -3.20
C GLN A 48 5.29 -3.27 -4.50
N ARG A 49 4.64 -2.89 -5.60
CA ARG A 49 5.30 -2.71 -6.91
C ARG A 49 6.33 -1.59 -6.88
N ILE A 50 6.01 -0.44 -6.29
CA ILE A 50 6.99 0.66 -6.17
C ILE A 50 8.12 0.30 -5.21
N ALA A 51 7.82 -0.40 -4.10
CA ALA A 51 8.84 -0.83 -3.14
C ALA A 51 9.82 -1.82 -3.79
N ARG A 52 9.32 -2.88 -4.43
CA ARG A 52 10.14 -3.85 -5.18
C ARG A 52 11.04 -3.15 -6.18
N ARG A 53 10.46 -2.26 -7.00
CA ARG A 53 11.23 -1.49 -7.97
C ARG A 53 12.35 -0.66 -7.33
N MET A 54 12.10 -0.04 -6.17
CA MET A 54 13.13 0.72 -5.46
C MET A 54 14.27 -0.19 -4.98
N PHE A 55 13.96 -1.39 -4.49
CA PHE A 55 14.96 -2.38 -4.08
C PHE A 55 15.76 -2.91 -5.27
N ASP A 56 15.09 -3.24 -6.38
CA ASP A 56 15.76 -3.68 -7.62
C ASP A 56 16.75 -2.62 -8.14
N ILE A 57 16.39 -1.33 -8.02
CA ILE A 57 17.27 -0.22 -8.39
C ILE A 57 18.47 -0.12 -7.43
N ALA A 58 18.25 -0.31 -6.14
CA ALA A 58 19.32 -0.29 -5.15
C ALA A 58 20.32 -1.44 -5.38
N ASP A 59 19.82 -2.63 -5.71
CA ASP A 59 20.62 -3.83 -6.01
C ASP A 59 21.48 -3.66 -7.27
N GLN A 60 20.97 -2.95 -8.27
CA GLN A 60 21.70 -2.64 -9.51
C GLN A 60 22.64 -1.42 -9.39
N GLY A 61 22.59 -0.71 -8.26
CA GLY A 61 23.32 0.53 -8.05
C GLY A 61 24.82 0.31 -7.75
N PRO A 62 25.64 1.36 -7.92
CA PRO A 62 27.09 1.31 -7.65
C PRO A 62 27.44 1.25 -6.15
N TYR A 63 26.44 1.24 -5.27
CA TYR A 63 26.60 1.32 -3.83
C TYR A 63 26.35 -0.04 -3.19
N GLU A 64 27.41 -0.81 -2.97
CA GLU A 64 27.36 -2.18 -2.43
C GLU A 64 26.64 -2.26 -1.08
N PHE A 65 26.72 -1.22 -0.23
CA PHE A 65 26.06 -1.17 1.07
C PHE A 65 24.52 -1.07 1.00
N LEU A 66 23.97 -0.73 -0.17
CA LEU A 66 22.53 -0.68 -0.42
C LEU A 66 22.01 -1.93 -1.12
N GLN A 67 22.89 -2.83 -1.55
CA GLN A 67 22.50 -4.06 -2.22
C GLN A 67 22.06 -5.13 -1.21
N ASN A 68 21.20 -6.05 -1.64
CA ASN A 68 20.66 -7.17 -0.88
C ASN A 68 19.91 -6.76 0.40
N ILE A 69 19.43 -5.52 0.45
CA ILE A 69 18.55 -5.07 1.53
C ILE A 69 17.20 -5.77 1.35
N THR A 70 16.82 -6.59 2.33
CA THR A 70 15.64 -7.46 2.18
C THR A 70 14.36 -6.60 2.06
N PRO A 71 13.57 -6.72 0.98
CA PRO A 71 12.37 -5.91 0.78
C PRO A 71 11.29 -6.15 1.83
N MET A 72 11.36 -7.31 2.47
CA MET A 72 10.38 -7.84 3.39
C MET A 72 11.09 -8.23 4.67
N GLN A 73 10.98 -7.41 5.71
CA GLN A 73 10.96 -8.01 7.03
C GLN A 73 9.66 -8.78 7.15
N GLU A 74 9.76 -10.10 7.36
CA GLU A 74 8.61 -10.92 7.69
C GLU A 74 7.88 -10.26 8.87
N ARG A 75 6.58 -10.02 8.69
CA ARG A 75 5.77 -9.50 9.79
C ARG A 75 5.86 -10.53 10.91
N SER A 76 6.06 -10.07 12.15
CA SER A 76 6.03 -10.97 13.31
C SER A 76 4.80 -11.88 13.21
N PRO A 77 4.87 -13.17 13.58
CA PRO A 77 3.69 -14.06 13.61
C PRO A 77 2.50 -13.46 14.40
N SER A 78 2.79 -12.54 15.31
CA SER A 78 1.80 -11.76 16.07
C SER A 78 1.08 -10.65 15.28
N GLY A 79 1.48 -10.38 14.03
CA GLY A 79 1.00 -9.28 13.18
C GLY A 79 1.45 -7.88 13.58
N ARG A 80 2.13 -7.74 14.73
CA ARG A 80 2.59 -6.45 15.26
C ARG A 80 3.82 -5.93 14.52
N PRO A 81 3.92 -4.61 14.26
CA PRO A 81 5.16 -4.01 13.80
C PRO A 81 6.29 -4.29 14.79
N LEU A 82 7.47 -4.67 14.30
CA LEU A 82 8.65 -4.84 15.14
C LEU A 82 9.08 -3.48 15.72
N PRO A 83 9.36 -3.39 17.03
CA PRO A 83 9.92 -2.19 17.64
C PRO A 83 11.22 -1.78 16.94
N ARG A 84 11.42 -0.47 16.74
CA ARG A 84 12.60 0.07 16.02
C ARG A 84 13.92 -0.29 16.70
N GLU A 85 13.91 -0.58 18.00
CA GLU A 85 15.11 -0.98 18.74
C GLU A 85 15.66 -2.34 18.30
N LEU A 86 14.81 -3.23 17.77
CA LEU A 86 15.21 -4.55 17.28
C LEU A 86 15.74 -4.54 15.83
N LEU A 87 15.66 -3.39 15.15
CA LEU A 87 16.12 -3.22 13.76
C LEU A 87 17.59 -2.81 13.66
N ARG A 88 18.22 -2.47 14.79
CA ARG A 88 19.65 -2.14 14.82
C ARG A 88 20.43 -3.43 15.05
N THR A 89 21.07 -3.95 14.00
CA THR A 89 22.21 -4.85 14.21
C THR A 89 23.32 -4.08 14.95
N PRO A 90 23.95 -4.66 15.98
CA PRO A 90 25.09 -4.01 16.62
C PRO A 90 26.22 -3.85 15.58
N PRO A 91 27.04 -2.79 15.68
CA PRO A 91 28.12 -2.57 14.72
C PRO A 91 29.12 -3.74 14.75
N PRO A 92 29.74 -4.09 13.62
CA PRO A 92 30.75 -5.14 13.59
C PRO A 92 31.93 -4.74 14.47
N LYS A 93 32.33 -5.65 15.36
CA LYS A 93 33.52 -5.49 16.20
C LYS A 93 34.77 -5.60 15.33
N ASN A 94 35.49 -4.49 15.19
CA ASN A 94 36.93 -4.48 14.94
C ASN A 94 37.59 -3.79 16.12
#